data_AF-A0A3D4CQT5-F1
#
_entry.id   AF-A0A3D4CQT5-F1
#
_cell.length_a   1.000
_cell.length_b   1.000
_cell.length_c   1.000
_cell.angle_alpha   90.00
_cell.angle_beta   90.00
_cell.angle_gamma   90.00
#
_symmetry.space_group_name_H-M   'P 1'
#
loop_
_entity.id
_entity.type
_entity.pdbx_description
1 polymer ?
#
loop_
_entity_poly.entity_id
_entity_poly.type
_entity_poly.pdbx_seq_one_letter_code
_entity_poly.pdbx_strand_id
1 'polypeptide(L)'
;MPSPSKILLNINSCRVMTAITVMSLGPSDSPLWWMAAAPWFLINLPGLLLLAIPGLVLGLGLAETGSLEWIGGAFLPTIGIVVPTVLSILLSHCWRPLLNKTGALSHFYYPES
;
A
#
# COMPACT_ATOMS: atom_id res chain seq x y z
N MET A 1 0.11 25.90 -20.40
CA MET A 1 0.24 25.68 -18.94
C MET A 1 -0.15 24.24 -18.66
N PRO A 2 0.62 23.41 -17.94
CA PRO A 2 0.08 22.14 -17.50
C PRO A 2 -1.11 22.47 -16.60
N SER A 3 -2.28 21.93 -16.93
CA SER A 3 -3.51 22.16 -16.17
C SER A 3 -3.32 21.67 -14.73
N PRO A 4 -4.01 22.26 -13.74
CA PRO A 4 -4.02 21.76 -12.36
C PRO A 4 -4.46 20.29 -12.25
N SER A 5 -5.02 19.69 -13.32
CA SER A 5 -5.30 18.27 -13.41
C SER A 5 -4.08 17.35 -13.57
N LYS A 6 -2.90 17.86 -13.98
CA LYS A 6 -1.62 17.11 -13.90
C LYS A 6 -1.03 17.10 -12.49
N ILE A 7 -1.54 17.96 -11.61
CA ILE A 7 -1.20 18.04 -10.18
C ILE A 7 -2.03 16.99 -9.38
N LEU A 8 -3.13 16.50 -9.95
CA LEU A 8 -3.95 15.42 -9.37
C LEU A 8 -3.31 14.04 -9.61
N LEU A 9 -2.38 13.72 -8.70
CA LEU A 9 -2.05 12.40 -8.15
C LEU A 9 -1.66 11.28 -9.12
N ASN A 10 -0.34 11.08 -9.22
CA ASN A 10 0.22 9.76 -9.45
C ASN A 10 -0.28 8.79 -8.35
N ILE A 11 -0.90 7.67 -8.74
CA ILE A 11 -1.45 6.68 -7.81
C ILE A 11 -0.37 6.09 -6.88
N ASN A 12 0.88 6.00 -7.34
CA ASN A 12 2.00 5.57 -6.50
C ASN A 12 2.33 6.63 -5.44
N SER A 13 2.21 7.93 -5.76
CA SER A 13 2.33 9.01 -4.77
C SER A 13 1.19 8.95 -3.76
N CYS A 14 -0.04 8.63 -4.19
CA CYS A 14 -1.18 8.42 -3.28
C CYS A 14 -0.91 7.26 -2.31
N ARG A 15 -0.41 6.13 -2.82
CA ARG A 15 -0.03 4.96 -2.03
C ARG A 15 1.00 5.28 -0.96
N VAL A 16 2.06 6.00 -1.34
CA VAL A 16 3.12 6.41 -0.40
C VAL A 16 2.60 7.42 0.61
N MET A 17 1.87 8.45 0.17
CA MET A 17 1.35 9.49 1.06
C MET A 17 0.40 8.92 2.10
N THR A 18 -0.56 8.10 1.69
CA THR A 18 -1.48 7.44 2.62
C THR A 18 -0.76 6.45 3.54
N ALA A 19 0.27 5.73 3.07
CA ALA A 19 1.09 4.85 3.91
C ALA A 19 1.81 5.64 5.02
N ILE A 20 2.44 6.77 4.67
CA ILE A 20 3.11 7.66 5.63
C ILE A 20 2.09 8.20 6.64
N THR A 21 0.92 8.61 6.19
CA THR A 21 -0.15 9.10 7.08
C THR A 21 -0.60 8.03 8.06
N VAL A 22 -0.81 6.78 7.60
CA VAL A 22 -1.17 5.66 8.47
C VAL A 22 -0.06 5.39 9.49
N MET A 23 1.21 5.36 9.05
CA MET A 23 2.35 5.15 9.94
C MET A 23 2.57 6.29 10.94
N SER A 24 2.12 7.51 10.63
CA SER A 24 2.25 8.67 11.52
C SER A 24 1.09 8.76 12.52
N LEU A 25 -0.14 8.48 12.08
CA LEU A 25 -1.33 8.57 12.92
C LEU A 25 -1.58 7.33 13.78
N GLY A 26 -1.20 6.15 13.30
CA GLY A 26 -1.41 4.89 14.01
C GLY A 26 -0.75 4.84 15.39
N PRO A 27 0.56 5.11 15.50
CA PRO A 27 1.26 5.13 16.78
C PRO A 27 0.83 6.28 17.71
N SER A 28 0.13 7.28 17.18
CA SER A 28 -0.37 8.43 17.94
C SER A 28 -1.77 8.18 18.53
N ASP A 29 -2.33 6.98 18.39
CA ASP A 29 -3.70 6.61 18.76
C ASP A 29 -4.77 7.59 18.26
N SER A 30 -4.47 8.29 17.15
CA SER A 30 -5.34 9.34 16.64
C SER A 30 -6.62 8.73 16.09
N PRO A 31 -7.82 9.15 16.52
CA PRO A 31 -9.07 8.61 15.98
C PRO A 31 -9.27 8.90 14.49
N LEU A 32 -8.34 9.59 13.82
CA LEU A 32 -8.34 9.80 12.37
C LEU A 32 -7.49 8.77 11.61
N TRP A 33 -6.75 7.90 12.30
CA TRP A 33 -5.87 6.91 11.66
C TRP A 33 -6.65 5.98 10.71
N TRP A 34 -7.89 5.61 11.07
CA TRP A 34 -8.74 4.75 10.23
C TRP A 34 -9.19 5.46 8.95
N MET A 35 -9.36 6.79 8.98
CA MET A 35 -9.69 7.59 7.79
C MET A 35 -8.53 7.58 6.78
N ALA A 36 -7.29 7.42 7.25
CA ALA A 36 -6.13 7.22 6.39
C ALA A 36 -5.93 5.76 5.99
N ALA A 37 -6.26 4.82 6.88
CA ALA A 37 -6.08 3.38 6.64
C ALA A 37 -7.04 2.85 5.58
N ALA A 38 -8.33 3.22 5.62
CA ALA A 38 -9.33 2.76 4.65
C ALA A 38 -8.95 3.05 3.18
N PRO A 39 -8.60 4.29 2.78
CA PRO A 39 -8.15 4.56 1.42
C PRO A 39 -6.82 3.86 1.11
N TRP A 40 -5.89 3.77 2.08
CA TRP A 40 -4.64 3.04 1.91
C TRP A 40 -4.85 1.55 1.58
N PHE A 41 -5.76 0.88 2.29
CA PHE A 41 -6.12 -0.53 2.05
C PHE A 41 -6.64 -0.73 0.62
N LEU A 42 -7.56 0.14 0.17
CA LEU A 42 -8.17 0.02 -1.14
C LEU A 42 -7.15 0.19 -2.27
N ILE A 43 -6.27 1.19 -2.19
CA ILE A 43 -5.30 1.46 -3.26
C ILE A 43 -4.10 0.49 -3.24
N ASN A 44 -3.82 -0.17 -2.11
CA ASN A 44 -2.79 -1.20 -1.97
C ASN A 44 -3.34 -2.63 -1.94
N LEU A 45 -4.63 -2.81 -2.27
CA LEU A 45 -5.28 -4.12 -2.32
C LEU A 45 -4.50 -5.16 -3.14
N PRO A 46 -3.94 -4.85 -4.32
CA PRO A 46 -3.15 -5.83 -5.07
C PRO A 46 -1.93 -6.35 -4.32
N GLY A 47 -1.16 -5.47 -3.67
CA GLY A 47 0.00 -5.87 -2.88
C GLY A 47 -0.39 -6.59 -1.59
N LEU A 48 -1.53 -6.22 -0.98
CA LEU A 48 -2.09 -6.92 0.18
C LEU A 48 -2.56 -8.34 -0.19
N LEU A 49 -3.20 -8.52 -1.34
CA LEU A 49 -3.62 -9.83 -1.82
C LEU A 49 -2.41 -10.75 -2.08
N LEU A 50 -1.30 -10.20 -2.59
CA LEU A 50 -0.06 -10.96 -2.73
C LEU A 50 0.54 -11.37 -1.38
N LEU A 51 0.38 -10.55 -0.35
CA LEU A 51 0.80 -10.85 1.01
C LEU A 51 -0.17 -11.74 1.78
N ALA A 52 -1.38 -11.97 1.27
CA ALA A 52 -2.36 -12.81 1.97
C ALA A 52 -1.83 -14.24 2.17
N ILE A 53 -1.21 -14.85 1.15
CA ILE A 53 -0.67 -16.21 1.25
C ILE A 53 0.57 -16.25 2.17
N PRO A 54 1.63 -15.44 1.95
CA PRO A 54 2.78 -15.42 2.86
C PRO A 54 2.42 -15.02 4.29
N GLY A 55 1.51 -14.05 4.46
CA GLY A 55 1.03 -13.60 5.76
C GLY A 55 0.26 -14.67 6.51
N LEU A 56 -0.53 -15.49 5.81
CA LEU A 56 -1.26 -16.60 6.41
C LEU A 56 -0.31 -17.74 6.81
N VAL A 57 0.69 -18.05 5.97
CA VAL A 57 1.75 -19.03 6.31
C VAL A 57 2.57 -18.57 7.51
N LEU A 58 3.01 -17.30 7.53
CA LEU A 58 3.75 -16.72 8.64
C LEU A 58 2.89 -16.66 9.91
N GLY A 59 1.63 -16.25 9.81
CA GLY A 59 0.71 -16.16 10.93
C GLY A 59 0.45 -17.52 11.59
N LEU A 60 0.25 -18.57 10.78
CA LEU A 60 0.09 -19.93 11.29
C LEU A 60 1.37 -20.45 11.97
N GLY A 61 2.54 -20.27 11.35
CA GLY A 61 3.82 -20.71 11.94
C GLY A 61 4.23 -19.94 13.21
N LEU A 62 3.87 -18.66 13.32
CA LEU A 62 4.12 -17.84 14.51
C LEU A 62 3.16 -18.18 15.66
N ALA A 63 1.89 -18.49 15.34
CA ALA A 63 0.92 -18.95 16.32
C ALA A 63 1.32 -20.30 16.93
N GLU A 64 1.92 -21.19 16.15
CA GLU A 64 2.43 -22.49 16.62
C GLU A 64 3.68 -22.38 17.49
N THR A 65 4.50 -21.34 17.30
CA THR A 65 5.80 -21.21 18.00
C THR A 65 5.77 -20.32 19.23
N GLY A 66 4.63 -19.66 19.54
CA GLY A 66 4.51 -18.74 20.68
C GLY A 66 5.46 -17.54 20.61
N SER A 67 6.09 -17.30 19.45
CA SER A 67 7.21 -16.37 19.27
C SER A 67 6.79 -14.94 18.93
N LEU A 68 5.52 -14.59 19.15
CA LEU A 68 4.96 -13.28 18.84
C LEU A 68 5.66 -12.13 19.61
N GLU A 69 6.28 -12.43 20.75
CA GLU A 69 7.00 -11.44 21.57
C GLU A 69 8.31 -10.94 20.94
N TRP A 70 8.92 -11.69 20.00
CA TRP A 70 10.21 -11.33 19.39
C TRP A 70 10.08 -10.48 18.11
N ILE A 71 8.86 -10.30 17.62
CA ILE A 71 8.58 -9.48 16.46
C ILE A 71 8.64 -8.01 16.90
N GLY A 72 9.84 -7.44 16.85
CA GLY A 72 10.11 -6.08 17.30
C GLY A 72 9.17 -5.03 16.68
N GLY A 73 9.00 -3.90 17.37
CA GLY A 73 8.00 -2.87 17.03
C GLY A 73 8.07 -2.28 15.61
N ALA A 74 9.20 -2.43 14.90
CA ALA A 74 9.35 -1.98 13.50
C ALA A 74 8.95 -3.05 12.47
N PHE A 75 8.84 -4.32 12.84
CA PHE A 75 8.54 -5.42 11.93
C PHE A 75 7.07 -5.43 11.50
N LEU A 76 6.15 -5.18 12.45
CA LEU A 76 4.72 -5.08 12.19
C LEU A 76 4.36 -4.00 11.14
N PRO A 77 4.84 -2.74 11.24
CA PRO A 77 4.57 -1.75 10.20
C PRO A 77 5.31 -2.06 8.89
N THR A 78 6.47 -2.72 8.93
CA THR A 78 7.19 -3.10 7.71
C THR A 78 6.39 -4.12 6.90
N ILE A 79 5.96 -5.21 7.52
CA ILE A 79 5.14 -6.24 6.84
C ILE A 79 3.73 -5.74 6.56
N GLY A 80 3.14 -5.00 7.50
CA GLY A 80 1.74 -4.58 7.42
C GLY A 80 1.50 -3.40 6.47
N ILE A 81 2.50 -2.53 6.24
CA ILE A 81 2.32 -1.29 5.46
C ILE A 81 3.36 -1.18 4.34
N VAL A 82 4.65 -1.34 4.64
CA VAL A 82 5.72 -1.07 3.66
C VAL A 82 5.71 -2.11 2.52
N VAL A 83 5.76 -3.40 2.83
CA VAL A 83 5.76 -4.47 1.82
C VAL A 83 4.54 -4.44 0.90
N PRO A 84 3.28 -4.33 1.38
CA PRO A 84 2.11 -4.27 0.49
C PRO A 84 2.13 -3.01 -0.39
N THR A 85 2.67 -1.90 0.13
CA THR A 85 2.81 -0.65 -0.64
C THR A 85 3.81 -0.84 -1.79
N VAL A 86 4.98 -1.41 -1.52
CA VAL A 86 6.00 -1.67 -2.55
C VAL A 86 5.50 -2.66 -3.60
N LEU A 87 4.89 -3.77 -3.18
CA LEU A 87 4.33 -4.76 -4.10
C LEU A 87 3.25 -4.16 -4.99
N SER A 88 2.36 -3.33 -4.42
CA SER A 88 1.34 -2.64 -5.18
C SER A 88 1.95 -1.72 -6.23
N ILE A 89 2.99 -0.96 -5.88
CA ILE A 89 3.72 -0.09 -6.81
C ILE A 89 4.37 -0.92 -7.93
N LEU A 90 5.02 -2.04 -7.62
CA LEU A 90 5.61 -2.90 -8.65
C LEU A 90 4.54 -3.44 -9.62
N LEU A 91 3.41 -3.92 -9.08
CA LEU A 91 2.28 -4.39 -9.87
C LEU A 91 1.67 -3.30 -10.75
N SER A 92 1.66 -2.04 -10.31
CA SER A 92 1.12 -0.95 -11.14
C SER A 92 1.95 -0.72 -12.40
N HIS A 93 3.26 -0.98 -12.35
CA HIS A 93 4.11 -0.96 -13.54
C HIS A 93 3.81 -2.14 -14.47
N CYS A 94 3.60 -3.34 -13.92
CA CYS A 94 3.26 -4.53 -14.70
C CYS A 94 1.88 -4.43 -15.37
N TRP A 95 0.91 -3.79 -14.71
CA TRP A 95 -0.46 -3.67 -15.23
C TRP A 95 -0.68 -2.41 -16.07
N ARG A 96 0.26 -1.46 -16.06
CA ARG A 96 0.21 -0.24 -16.89
C ARG A 96 -0.16 -0.50 -18.36
N PRO A 97 0.47 -1.43 -19.10
CA PRO A 97 0.10 -1.69 -20.49
C PRO A 97 -1.31 -2.30 -20.64
N LEU A 98 -1.78 -3.08 -19.67
CA LEU A 98 -3.12 -3.66 -19.68
C LEU A 98 -4.19 -2.61 -19.40
N LEU A 99 -3.93 -1.75 -18.41
CA LEU A 99 -4.86 -0.72 -17.94
C LEU A 99 -4.92 0.51 -18.86
N ASN A 100 -3.85 0.78 -19.62
CA ASN A 100 -3.88 1.77 -20.68
C ASN A 100 -4.82 1.35 -21.83
N LYS A 101 -4.92 0.05 -22.13
CA LYS A 101 -5.84 -0.47 -23.16
C LYS A 101 -7.31 -0.35 -22.76
N THR A 102 -7.62 -0.43 -21.46
CA THR A 102 -9.00 -0.34 -20.95
C THR A 102 -9.45 1.10 -20.68
N GLY A 103 -8.58 2.10 -20.85
CA GLY A 103 -8.88 3.50 -20.55
C GLY A 103 -9.07 3.81 -19.06
N ALA A 104 -9.00 2.80 -18.18
CA ALA A 104 -9.17 2.93 -16.73
C ALA A 104 -8.12 3.84 -16.09
N LEU A 105 -6.96 3.98 -16.72
CA LEU A 105 -5.88 4.87 -16.29
C LEU A 105 -5.74 6.16 -17.10
N SER A 106 -6.66 6.46 -18.02
CA SER A 106 -6.60 7.70 -18.83
C SER A 106 -6.56 8.98 -17.97
N HIS A 107 -7.06 8.90 -16.73
CA HIS A 107 -7.07 9.99 -15.75
C HIS A 107 -5.83 10.06 -14.85
N PHE A 108 -4.98 9.02 -14.82
CA PHE A 108 -3.81 8.97 -13.93
C PHE A 108 -2.51 9.25 -14.69
N TYR A 109 -1.74 10.20 -14.18
CA TYR A 109 -0.44 10.52 -14.76
C TYR A 109 0.63 9.53 -14.29
N TYR A 110 1.16 8.77 -15.25
CA TYR A 110 2.41 8.03 -15.08
C TYR A 110 3.46 8.65 -15.99
N PRO A 111 4.61 9.13 -15.47
CA PRO A 111 5.68 9.63 -16.32
C PRO A 111 6.10 8.52 -17.29
N GLU A 112 6.26 8.89 -18.56
CA GLU A 112 6.86 7.98 -19.54
C GLU A 112 8.33 7.83 -19.17
N SER A 113 8.76 6.58 -18.99
CA SER A 113 10.15 6.21 -18.69
C SER A 113 11.05 6.52 -19.88
#